data_AF-X6DTE1-F1
#
_entry.id   AF-X6DTE1-F1
#
_cell.length_a   1.000
_cell.length_b   1.000
_cell.length_c   1.000
_cell.angle_alpha   90.00
_cell.angle_beta   90.00
_cell.angle_gamma   90.00
#
_symmetry.space_group_name_H-M   'P 1'
#
loop_
_entity.id
_entity.type
_entity.pdbx_description
1 polymer ?
#
loop_
_entity_poly.entity_id
_entity_poly.type
_entity_poly.pdbx_seq_one_letter_code
_entity_poly.pdbx_strand_id
1 'polypeptide(L)'
;MDHDGTIVAFVAQVKPLPAISKGIAIMAIKADEPCYRLTFDDAVAVQIELINGEKQSRIAARYDTNGGRISEVNTGKLHPGSRAEALRRLNS
;
A
#
# COMPACT_ATOMS: atom_id res chain seq x y z
N MET A 1 -34.51 -42.34 26.90
CA MET A 1 -33.93 -41.45 27.92
C MET A 1 -33.16 -40.39 27.15
N ASP A 2 -33.95 -39.44 26.69
CA ASP A 2 -33.58 -38.20 26.04
C ASP A 2 -32.95 -37.28 27.09
N HIS A 3 -31.86 -36.59 26.74
CA HIS A 3 -31.57 -35.26 27.28
C HIS A 3 -30.83 -34.44 26.22
N ASP A 4 -31.62 -33.62 25.53
CA ASP A 4 -31.23 -32.39 24.88
C ASP A 4 -30.27 -31.57 25.75
N GLY A 5 -29.23 -31.04 25.12
CA GLY A 5 -28.28 -30.13 25.73
C GLY A 5 -27.66 -29.21 24.69
N THR A 6 -28.49 -28.52 23.93
CA THR A 6 -28.10 -27.37 23.09
C THR A 6 -27.37 -26.34 23.96
N ILE A 7 -26.11 -26.05 23.61
CA ILE A 7 -25.39 -24.89 24.17
C ILE A 7 -25.26 -23.85 23.07
N VAL A 8 -26.06 -22.80 23.18
CA VAL A 8 -25.89 -21.53 22.47
C VAL A 8 -25.31 -20.51 23.45
N ALA A 9 -24.18 -19.87 23.10
CA ALA A 9 -23.81 -18.50 23.46
C ALA A 9 -22.46 -18.16 22.80
N PHE A 10 -22.40 -17.30 21.78
CA PHE A 10 -22.36 -15.83 21.80
C PHE A 10 -20.94 -15.23 22.00
N VAL A 11 -20.36 -14.81 20.87
CA VAL A 11 -19.40 -13.72 20.56
C VAL A 11 -18.53 -13.07 21.66
N ALA A 12 -17.26 -12.80 21.32
CA ALA A 12 -16.71 -11.44 21.37
C ALA A 12 -15.27 -11.36 20.79
N GLN A 13 -15.18 -10.70 19.63
CA GLN A 13 -14.15 -9.72 19.25
C GLN A 13 -12.87 -9.64 20.14
N VAL A 14 -11.76 -10.19 19.65
CA VAL A 14 -10.41 -9.77 20.10
C VAL A 14 -10.11 -8.38 19.55
N LYS A 15 -10.06 -7.37 20.43
CA LYS A 15 -9.52 -6.03 20.13
C LYS A 15 -7.99 -6.07 20.27
N PRO A 16 -7.20 -5.57 19.31
CA PRO A 16 -5.76 -5.37 19.54
C PRO A 16 -5.51 -4.20 20.51
N LEU A 17 -4.56 -4.42 21.42
CA LEU A 17 -4.10 -3.52 22.49
C LEU A 17 -3.37 -2.27 21.93
N PRO A 18 -3.44 -1.10 22.62
CA PRO A 18 -2.87 0.16 22.14
C PRO A 18 -1.33 0.23 22.14
N ALA A 19 -0.85 1.10 21.26
CA ALA A 19 0.54 1.40 20.96
C ALA A 19 1.38 1.84 22.17
N ILE A 20 2.60 1.31 22.26
CA ILE A 20 3.65 1.81 23.16
C ILE A 20 4.42 2.89 22.39
N SER A 21 4.14 4.16 22.71
CA SER A 21 5.02 5.28 22.39
C SER A 21 5.82 5.65 23.64
N LYS A 22 7.13 5.40 23.61
CA LYS A 22 8.12 6.12 24.43
C LYS A 22 9.39 6.31 23.62
N GLY A 23 9.71 7.58 23.39
CA GLY A 23 10.81 8.02 22.53
C GLY A 23 12.18 7.61 23.05
N ILE A 24 13.01 7.18 22.12
CA ILE A 24 14.45 7.32 22.17
C ILE A 24 14.78 8.34 21.08
N ALA A 25 15.18 9.54 21.49
CA ALA A 25 15.72 10.54 20.58
C ALA A 25 17.13 10.09 20.16
N ILE A 26 17.21 9.28 19.10
CA ILE A 26 18.44 9.12 18.35
C ILE A 26 18.65 10.41 17.54
N MET A 27 19.74 11.13 17.80
CA MET A 27 20.25 12.17 16.90
C MET A 27 20.47 11.52 15.52
N ALA A 28 19.49 11.66 14.64
CA ALA A 28 19.60 11.21 13.26
C ALA A 28 20.52 12.20 12.54
N ILE A 29 21.67 11.68 12.14
CA ILE A 29 22.54 12.19 11.08
C ILE A 29 21.66 12.80 9.98
N LYS A 30 22.01 14.00 9.48
CA LYS A 30 21.30 14.72 8.41
C LYS A 30 20.81 13.71 7.37
N ALA A 31 19.51 13.39 7.42
CA ALA A 31 18.95 12.42 6.49
C ALA A 31 19.11 13.05 5.11
N ASP A 32 19.83 12.38 4.22
CA ASP A 32 19.69 12.63 2.79
C ASP A 32 18.18 12.78 2.52
N GLU A 33 17.84 13.85 1.82
CA GLU A 33 16.48 14.30 1.50
C GLU A 33 15.53 13.09 1.34
N PRO A 34 14.36 13.07 1.99
CA PRO A 34 13.49 11.91 1.93
C PRO A 34 13.19 11.61 0.47
N CYS A 35 13.72 10.51 -0.07
CA CYS A 35 13.40 10.11 -1.44
C CYS A 35 11.88 10.06 -1.55
N TYR A 36 11.31 10.77 -2.52
CA TYR A 36 9.87 10.89 -2.63
C TYR A 36 9.22 9.48 -2.59
N ARG A 37 8.38 9.24 -1.58
CA ARG A 37 7.73 7.95 -1.39
C ARG A 37 6.41 7.99 -2.15
N LEU A 38 6.35 7.22 -3.24
CA LEU A 38 5.12 7.04 -4.01
C LEU A 38 3.94 6.75 -3.06
N THR A 39 2.88 7.53 -3.20
CA THR A 39 1.60 7.28 -2.53
C THR A 39 0.79 6.24 -3.29
N PHE A 40 -0.35 5.83 -2.72
CA PHE A 40 -1.28 4.95 -3.44
C PHE A 40 -1.83 5.62 -4.70
N ASP A 41 -2.19 6.92 -4.63
CA ASP A 41 -2.67 7.65 -5.80
C ASP A 41 -1.58 7.83 -6.86
N ASP A 42 -0.32 8.05 -6.47
CA ASP A 42 0.80 8.04 -7.43
C ASP A 42 0.92 6.68 -8.10
N ALA A 43 0.78 5.58 -7.36
CA ALA A 43 0.81 4.25 -7.93
C ALA A 43 -0.34 4.00 -8.92
N VAL A 44 -1.54 4.55 -8.65
CA VAL A 44 -2.65 4.52 -9.60
C VAL A 44 -2.31 5.31 -10.86
N ALA A 45 -1.75 6.52 -10.72
CA ALA A 45 -1.35 7.34 -11.86
C ALA A 45 -0.23 6.67 -12.69
N VAL A 46 0.78 6.09 -12.04
CA VAL A 46 1.82 5.25 -12.66
C VAL A 46 1.20 4.09 -13.44
N GLN A 47 0.22 3.38 -12.87
CA GLN A 47 -0.47 2.28 -13.55
C GLN A 47 -1.25 2.76 -14.78
N ILE A 48 -1.89 3.93 -14.73
CA ILE A 48 -2.55 4.53 -15.89
C ILE A 48 -1.54 4.85 -16.99
N GLU A 49 -0.39 5.46 -16.65
CA GLU A 49 0.67 5.75 -17.61
C GLU A 49 1.24 4.47 -18.25
N LEU A 50 1.44 3.42 -17.46
CA LEU A 50 1.89 2.11 -17.94
C LEU A 50 0.87 1.47 -18.90
N ILE A 51 -0.43 1.54 -18.58
CA ILE A 51 -1.50 1.04 -19.45
C ILE A 51 -1.54 1.80 -20.78
N ASN A 52 -1.28 3.10 -20.76
CA ASN A 52 -1.16 3.94 -21.96
C ASN A 52 0.12 3.69 -22.77
N GLY A 53 1.00 2.79 -22.32
CA GLY A 53 2.22 2.41 -23.01
C GLY A 53 3.44 3.30 -22.74
N GLU A 54 3.40 4.12 -21.69
CA GLU A 54 4.57 4.92 -21.30
C GLU A 54 5.72 4.06 -20.79
N LYS A 55 6.95 4.51 -21.05
CA LYS A 55 8.16 3.80 -20.63
C LYS A 55 8.41 4.00 -19.14
N GLN A 56 8.70 2.91 -18.42
CA GLN A 56 9.02 2.94 -16.98
C GLN A 56 10.12 3.95 -16.62
N SER A 57 11.14 4.13 -17.48
CA SER A 57 12.21 5.11 -17.25
C SER A 57 11.73 6.55 -17.29
N ARG A 58 10.77 6.87 -18.16
CA ARG A 58 10.17 8.21 -18.24
C ARG A 58 9.25 8.47 -17.05
N ILE A 59 8.48 7.47 -16.66
CA ILE A 59 7.63 7.52 -15.47
C ILE A 59 8.51 7.73 -14.23
N ALA A 60 9.56 6.93 -14.06
CA ALA A 60 10.50 7.05 -12.93
C ALA A 60 11.06 8.48 -12.79
N ALA A 61 11.44 9.11 -13.90
CA ALA A 61 11.92 10.49 -13.91
C ALA A 61 10.85 11.52 -13.50
N ARG A 62 9.57 11.29 -13.82
CA ARG A 62 8.46 12.19 -13.43
C ARG A 62 8.14 12.14 -11.94
N TYR A 63 8.25 10.97 -11.33
CA TYR A 63 7.95 10.77 -9.90
C TYR A 63 9.19 10.81 -9.02
N ASP A 64 10.32 11.33 -9.54
CA ASP A 64 11.61 11.41 -8.83
C ASP A 64 11.99 10.10 -8.12
N THR A 65 11.90 9.00 -8.88
CA THR A 65 12.08 7.65 -8.35
C THR A 65 12.91 6.80 -9.30
N ASN A 66 13.25 5.58 -8.90
CA ASN A 66 14.00 4.65 -9.74
C ASN A 66 13.07 3.65 -10.45
N GLY A 67 13.53 3.12 -11.58
CA GLY A 67 12.79 2.12 -12.36
C GLY A 67 12.46 0.85 -11.57
N GLY A 68 13.27 0.52 -10.56
CA GLY A 68 12.97 -0.57 -9.63
C GLY A 68 11.66 -0.35 -8.88
N ARG A 69 11.42 0.86 -8.33
CA ARG A 69 10.16 1.19 -7.65
C ARG A 69 8.98 1.18 -8.59
N ILE A 70 9.14 1.69 -9.81
CA ILE A 70 8.08 1.61 -10.83
C ILE A 70 7.76 0.14 -11.18
N SER A 71 8.76 -0.72 -11.26
CA SER A 71 8.57 -2.16 -11.46
C SER A 71 7.86 -2.83 -10.27
N GLU A 72 8.14 -2.42 -9.03
CA GLU A 72 7.41 -2.89 -7.85
C GLU A 72 5.94 -2.47 -7.86
N VAL A 73 5.62 -1.24 -8.31
CA VAL A 73 4.23 -0.80 -8.53
C VAL A 73 3.57 -1.63 -9.62
N ASN A 74 4.24 -1.81 -10.76
CA ASN A 74 3.74 -2.57 -11.90
C ASN A 74 3.43 -4.03 -11.53
N THR A 75 4.31 -4.66 -10.76
CA THR A 75 4.14 -6.04 -10.27
C THR A 75 3.17 -6.14 -9.08
N GLY A 76 2.69 -5.01 -8.55
CA GLY A 76 1.78 -4.96 -7.42
C GLY A 76 2.43 -5.29 -6.07
N LYS A 77 3.76 -5.36 -5.99
CA LYS A 77 4.51 -5.50 -4.73
C LYS A 77 4.42 -4.22 -3.91
N LEU A 78 4.48 -3.08 -4.59
CA LEU A 78 4.26 -1.75 -4.01
C LEU A 78 2.84 -1.30 -4.35
N HIS A 79 2.08 -0.87 -3.33
CA HIS A 79 0.67 -0.45 -3.45
C HIS A 79 -0.24 -1.47 -4.16
N PRO A 80 -0.49 -2.64 -3.54
CA PRO A 80 -1.44 -3.62 -4.06
C PRO A 80 -2.83 -3.00 -4.30
N GLY A 81 -3.47 -3.36 -5.41
CA GLY A 81 -4.79 -2.81 -5.78
C GLY A 81 -4.75 -1.54 -6.63
N SER A 82 -3.60 -0.85 -6.72
CA SER A 82 -3.43 0.34 -7.58
C SER A 82 -3.80 0.09 -9.05
N ARG A 83 -3.45 -1.09 -9.58
CA ARG A 83 -3.81 -1.50 -10.96
C ARG A 83 -5.33 -1.65 -11.15
N ALA A 84 -6.03 -2.23 -10.18
CA ALA A 84 -7.48 -2.41 -10.26
C ALA A 84 -8.20 -1.06 -10.22
N GLU A 85 -7.73 -0.15 -9.37
CA GLU A 85 -8.23 1.22 -9.29
C GLU A 85 -7.94 2.02 -10.58
N ALA A 86 -6.74 1.88 -11.15
CA ALA A 86 -6.40 2.49 -12.44
C ALA A 86 -7.35 2.03 -13.56
N LEU A 87 -7.63 0.72 -13.64
CA LEU A 87 -8.61 0.18 -14.59
C LEU A 87 -10.03 0.71 -14.33
N ARG A 88 -10.44 0.85 -13.07
CA ARG A 88 -11.74 1.43 -12.72
C ARG A 88 -11.86 2.87 -13.23
N ARG A 89 -10.81 3.69 -13.06
CA ARG A 89 -10.77 5.09 -13.51
C ARG A 89 -10.76 5.23 -15.04
N LEU A 90 -10.13 4.29 -15.76
CA LEU A 90 -10.09 4.31 -17.23
C LEU A 90 -11.39 3.86 -17.90
N ASN A 91 -12.20 3.06 -17.21
CA ASN A 91 -13.48 2.53 -17.73
C ASN A 91 -14.71 3.32 -17.26
N SER A 92 -14.50 4.45 -16.56
CA SER A 92 -15.57 5.30 -16.02
C SER A 92 -15.69 6.58 -16.81
#